data_AF-A0AAJ6Z5K3-F1
#
_entry.id   AF-A0AAJ6Z5K3-F1
#
_cell.length_a   1.000
_cell.length_b   1.000
_cell.length_c   1.000
_cell.angle_alpha   90.00
_cell.angle_beta   90.00
_cell.angle_gamma   90.00
#
_symmetry.space_group_name_H-M   'P 1'
#
loop_
_entity.id
_entity.type
_entity.pdbx_description
1 polymer ?
#
loop_
_entity_poly.entity_id
_entity_poly.type
_entity_poly.pdbx_seq_one_letter_code
_entity_poly.pdbx_strand_id
1 'polypeptide(L)'
;GHAVSLQLAFGLAVAEEALQFEHRDLHWGNVLVAPTDQEYATFLLRGRVHRVPRRGAACVVIDYSLSRVSLRGAALYADLADDDSLFEAVGDRQFDVYRLMRDRLGNEWKNFEPYTNVLWLHYVADKMVTALRYERPATKLHRHYLGRLRAARRALLAHASAADFVLAHAPAHAHAHAHDHAAL
;
A
#
# COMPACT_ATOMS: atom_id res chain seq x y z
N GLY A 1 3.66 1.13 -12.31
CA GLY A 1 2.47 0.31 -12.02
C GLY A 1 2.80 -0.82 -11.05
N HIS A 2 2.83 -2.07 -11.51
CA HIS A 2 2.96 -3.26 -10.64
C HIS A 2 4.10 -3.24 -9.59
N ALA A 3 5.31 -2.80 -9.97
CA ALA A 3 6.42 -2.72 -9.02
C ALA A 3 6.17 -1.68 -7.90
N VAL A 4 5.55 -0.55 -8.25
CA VAL A 4 5.18 0.50 -7.29
C VAL A 4 4.06 0.01 -6.37
N SER A 5 3.03 -0.67 -6.90
CA SER A 5 1.95 -1.20 -6.05
C SER A 5 2.45 -2.20 -5.02
N LEU A 6 3.46 -3.02 -5.35
CA LEU A 6 4.08 -3.92 -4.38
C LEU A 6 4.93 -3.18 -3.33
N GLN A 7 5.69 -2.16 -3.73
CA GLN A 7 6.43 -1.32 -2.77
C GLN A 7 5.49 -0.66 -1.76
N LEU A 8 4.36 -0.11 -2.22
CA LEU A 8 3.33 0.45 -1.36
C LEU A 8 2.74 -0.59 -0.39
N ALA A 9 2.32 -1.75 -0.91
CA ALA A 9 1.71 -2.79 -0.11
C ALA A 9 2.67 -3.30 0.99
N PHE A 10 3.95 -3.50 0.67
CA PHE A 10 4.94 -3.90 1.67
C PHE A 10 5.25 -2.78 2.67
N GLY A 11 5.33 -1.52 2.23
CA GLY A 11 5.52 -0.38 3.12
C GLY A 11 4.40 -0.27 4.16
N LEU A 12 3.14 -0.38 3.72
CA LEU A 12 1.98 -0.39 4.62
C LEU A 12 1.97 -1.63 5.51
N ALA A 13 2.27 -2.82 4.98
CA ALA A 13 2.34 -4.05 5.79
C ALA A 13 3.33 -3.95 6.96
N VAL A 14 4.52 -3.37 6.71
CA VAL A 14 5.51 -3.14 7.79
C VAL A 14 4.97 -2.15 8.81
N ALA A 15 4.34 -1.05 8.36
CA ALA A 15 3.79 -0.04 9.25
C ALA A 15 2.58 -0.57 10.07
N GLU A 16 1.73 -1.40 9.47
CA GLU A 16 0.63 -2.11 10.14
C GLU A 16 1.16 -2.95 11.31
N GLU A 17 2.16 -3.80 11.06
CA GLU A 17 2.69 -4.71 12.09
C GLU A 17 3.50 -3.96 13.16
N ALA A 18 4.21 -2.89 12.78
CA ALA A 18 5.06 -2.14 13.72
C ALA A 18 4.29 -1.14 14.59
N LEU A 19 3.27 -0.49 14.02
CA LEU A 19 2.62 0.69 14.61
C LEU A 19 1.09 0.63 14.55
N GLN A 20 0.50 -0.48 14.11
CA GLN A 20 -0.93 -0.54 13.78
C GLN A 20 -1.33 0.66 12.88
N PHE A 21 -0.48 0.95 11.89
CA PHE A 21 -0.63 2.11 11.02
C PHE A 21 -1.77 1.94 10.01
N GLU A 22 -2.57 2.99 9.85
CA GLU A 22 -3.50 3.18 8.73
C GLU A 22 -3.25 4.55 8.10
N HIS A 23 -3.11 4.61 6.77
CA HIS A 23 -2.88 5.90 6.11
C HIS A 23 -4.11 6.78 6.07
N ARG A 24 -5.26 6.16 5.78
CA ARG A 24 -6.61 6.75 5.65
C ARG A 24 -6.82 7.86 4.63
N ASP A 25 -5.77 8.37 4.00
CA ASP A 25 -5.88 9.22 2.80
C ASP A 25 -4.80 8.93 1.75
N LEU A 26 -4.65 7.66 1.38
CA LEU A 26 -3.61 7.29 0.41
C LEU A 26 -4.15 7.42 -1.03
N HIS A 27 -4.64 8.61 -1.38
CA HIS A 27 -4.96 8.91 -2.75
C HIS A 27 -3.68 8.99 -3.61
N TRP A 28 -3.79 8.87 -4.93
CA TRP A 28 -2.64 8.83 -5.83
C TRP A 28 -1.73 10.07 -5.79
N GLY A 29 -2.22 11.23 -5.31
CA GLY A 29 -1.40 12.41 -5.04
C GLY A 29 -0.44 12.26 -3.84
N ASN A 30 -0.72 11.32 -2.94
CA ASN A 30 0.08 11.01 -1.75
C ASN A 30 1.07 9.85 -2.01
N VAL A 31 1.21 9.47 -3.28
CA VAL A 31 2.20 8.49 -3.75
C VAL A 31 3.18 9.20 -4.67
N LEU A 32 4.34 9.54 -4.14
CA LEU A 32 5.44 10.08 -4.94
C LEU A 32 6.19 8.95 -5.62
N VAL A 33 6.56 9.14 -6.89
CA VAL A 33 7.36 8.17 -7.65
C VAL A 33 8.54 8.89 -8.30
N ALA A 34 9.74 8.36 -8.10
CA ALA A 34 10.97 8.90 -8.68
C ALA A 34 11.80 7.80 -9.38
N PRO A 35 12.56 8.13 -10.43
CA PRO A 35 13.55 7.23 -11.01
C PRO A 35 14.59 6.79 -9.98
N THR A 36 15.11 5.56 -10.11
CA THR A 36 16.15 5.05 -9.23
C THR A 36 16.95 3.93 -9.88
N ASP A 37 18.26 3.89 -9.58
CA ASP A 37 19.16 2.80 -9.98
C ASP A 37 19.17 1.65 -8.95
N GLN A 38 18.53 1.84 -7.79
CA GLN A 38 18.38 0.76 -6.81
C GLN A 38 17.50 -0.35 -7.38
N GLU A 39 18.04 -1.56 -7.48
CA GLU A 39 17.30 -2.68 -8.08
C GLU A 39 16.12 -3.15 -7.20
N TYR A 40 16.26 -3.07 -5.88
CA TYR A 40 15.29 -3.59 -4.90
C TYR A 40 14.98 -2.58 -3.79
N ALA A 41 13.74 -2.62 -3.30
CA ALA A 41 13.35 -2.12 -1.99
C ALA A 41 13.33 -3.31 -1.01
N THR A 42 13.82 -3.11 0.21
CA THR A 42 13.94 -4.18 1.20
C THR A 42 13.05 -3.89 2.39
N PHE A 43 12.24 -4.89 2.78
CA PHE A 43 11.29 -4.78 3.88
C PHE A 43 11.49 -5.93 4.87
N LEU A 44 11.48 -5.64 6.17
CA LEU A 44 11.49 -6.65 7.23
C LEU A 44 10.07 -6.82 7.77
N LEU A 45 9.43 -7.95 7.46
CA LEU A 45 8.06 -8.24 7.87
C LEU A 45 8.03 -9.57 8.61
N ARG A 46 7.54 -9.58 9.85
CA ARG A 46 7.50 -10.77 10.73
C ARG A 46 8.83 -11.54 10.78
N GLY A 47 9.93 -10.79 10.91
CA GLY A 47 11.29 -11.34 10.99
C GLY A 47 11.87 -11.86 9.67
N ARG A 48 11.15 -11.73 8.54
CA ARG A 48 11.62 -12.15 7.22
C ARG A 48 11.96 -10.95 6.35
N VAL A 49 13.08 -11.04 5.65
CA VAL A 49 13.52 -10.03 4.69
C VAL A 49 12.85 -10.29 3.34
N HIS A 50 12.15 -9.30 2.82
CA HIS A 50 11.50 -9.31 1.52
C HIS A 50 12.15 -8.28 0.59
N ARG A 51 12.65 -8.74 -0.56
CA ARG A 51 13.23 -7.89 -1.60
C ARG A 51 12.23 -7.69 -2.74
N VAL A 52 11.75 -6.47 -2.89
CA VAL A 52 10.76 -6.09 -3.91
C VAL A 52 11.48 -5.37 -5.05
N PRO A 53 11.44 -5.88 -6.30
CA PRO A 53 12.07 -5.21 -7.43
C PRO A 53 11.49 -3.81 -7.68
N ARG A 54 12.34 -2.79 -7.78
CA ARG A 54 11.92 -1.40 -8.07
C ARG A 54 11.67 -1.14 -9.55
N ARG A 55 12.35 -1.89 -10.42
CA ARG A 55 12.22 -1.76 -11.90
C ARG A 55 12.40 -0.30 -12.36
N GLY A 56 13.39 0.39 -11.82
CA GLY A 56 13.72 1.77 -12.17
C GLY A 56 12.87 2.85 -11.49
N ALA A 57 11.93 2.47 -10.59
CA ALA A 57 11.06 3.41 -9.90
C ALA A 57 10.97 3.13 -8.39
N ALA A 58 11.32 4.13 -7.58
CA ALA A 58 11.06 4.15 -6.15
C ALA A 58 9.75 4.88 -5.88
N CYS A 59 8.98 4.45 -4.87
CA CYS A 59 7.86 5.21 -4.36
C CYS A 59 8.00 5.56 -2.88
N VAL A 60 7.38 6.70 -2.51
CA VAL A 60 7.30 7.20 -1.15
C VAL A 60 5.85 7.59 -0.87
N VAL A 61 5.38 7.24 0.33
CA VAL A 61 4.08 7.63 0.86
C VAL A 61 4.25 8.91 1.67
N ILE A 62 3.39 9.90 1.44
CA ILE A 62 3.42 11.21 2.12
C ILE A 62 2.04 11.58 2.65
N ASP A 63 1.98 12.67 3.39
CA ASP A 63 0.76 13.26 3.97
C ASP A 63 0.00 12.31 4.91
N TYR A 64 0.32 12.43 6.19
CA TYR A 64 -0.27 11.62 7.25
C TYR A 64 -1.40 12.33 8.00
N SER A 65 -1.97 13.39 7.40
CA SER A 65 -2.94 14.26 8.08
C SER A 65 -4.17 13.51 8.59
N LEU A 66 -4.60 12.45 7.89
CA LEU A 66 -5.73 11.61 8.29
C LEU A 66 -5.33 10.26 8.91
N SER A 67 -4.03 10.00 9.04
CA SER A 67 -3.52 8.69 9.45
C SER A 67 -3.84 8.35 10.90
N ARG A 68 -3.73 7.05 11.21
CA ARG A 68 -3.85 6.50 12.56
C ARG A 68 -2.65 5.61 12.87
N VAL A 69 -2.08 5.76 14.08
CA VAL A 69 -1.01 4.91 14.61
C VAL A 69 -1.21 4.61 16.08
N SER A 70 -0.56 3.56 16.56
CA SER A 70 -0.38 3.28 17.99
C SER A 70 1.06 3.54 18.40
N LEU A 71 1.27 4.50 19.28
CA LEU A 71 2.56 4.86 19.84
C LEU A 71 2.51 4.74 21.37
N ARG A 72 3.38 3.91 21.94
CA ARG A 72 3.48 3.72 23.42
C ARG A 72 2.12 3.36 24.06
N GLY A 73 1.31 2.55 23.38
CA GLY A 73 -0.01 2.12 23.88
C GLY A 73 -1.13 3.13 23.70
N ALA A 74 -0.87 4.30 23.12
CA ALA A 74 -1.88 5.31 22.80
C ALA A 74 -2.13 5.39 21.29
N ALA A 75 -3.39 5.55 20.89
CA ALA A 75 -3.75 5.83 19.50
C ALA A 75 -3.58 7.33 19.21
N LEU A 76 -2.80 7.65 18.17
CA LEU A 76 -2.74 8.98 17.57
C LEU A 76 -3.48 8.90 16.24
N TYR A 77 -4.50 9.73 16.06
CA TYR A 77 -5.37 9.68 14.89
C TYR A 77 -6.02 11.04 14.63
N ALA A 78 -6.44 11.27 13.39
CA ALA A 78 -7.38 12.34 13.06
C ALA A 78 -8.81 11.83 13.27
N ASP A 79 -9.60 12.56 14.05
CA ASP A 79 -11.01 12.25 14.25
C ASP A 79 -11.85 12.89 13.13
N LEU A 80 -12.60 12.07 12.41
CA LEU A 80 -13.42 12.48 11.27
C LEU A 80 -14.91 12.25 11.54
N ALA A 81 -15.28 11.97 12.80
CA ALA A 81 -16.65 11.59 13.15
C ALA A 81 -17.69 12.64 12.72
N ASP A 82 -17.33 13.92 12.75
CA ASP A 82 -18.21 15.07 12.51
C ASP A 82 -17.93 15.79 11.16
N ASP A 83 -17.12 15.22 10.26
CA ASP A 83 -16.81 15.83 8.96
C ASP A 83 -17.73 15.32 7.84
N ASP A 84 -18.99 15.75 7.87
CA ASP A 84 -20.00 15.36 6.87
C ASP A 84 -19.57 15.72 5.44
N SER A 85 -18.84 16.83 5.29
CA SER A 85 -18.40 17.36 4.00
C SER A 85 -17.52 16.36 3.23
N LEU A 86 -16.67 15.63 3.96
CA LEU A 86 -15.78 14.62 3.40
C LEU A 86 -16.57 13.43 2.84
N PHE A 87 -17.67 13.05 3.48
CA PHE A 87 -18.45 11.85 3.14
C PHE A 87 -19.56 12.09 2.12
N GLU A 88 -20.05 13.33 2.00
CA GLU A 88 -21.02 13.75 1.00
C GLU A 88 -20.39 14.06 -0.37
N ALA A 89 -19.08 14.25 -0.41
CA ALA A 89 -18.37 14.56 -1.64
C ALA A 89 -18.50 13.46 -2.71
N VAL A 90 -18.55 13.87 -3.98
CA VAL A 90 -18.73 13.01 -5.15
C VAL A 90 -17.79 13.40 -6.29
N GLY A 91 -17.67 12.54 -7.30
CA GLY A 91 -16.93 12.83 -8.54
C GLY A 91 -15.63 12.05 -8.71
N ASP A 92 -15.06 11.51 -7.64
CA ASP A 92 -13.92 10.59 -7.70
C ASP A 92 -14.12 9.40 -6.76
N ARG A 93 -13.58 8.24 -7.14
CA ARG A 93 -13.60 7.00 -6.35
C ARG A 93 -12.96 7.17 -4.97
N GLN A 94 -12.11 8.19 -4.76
CA GLN A 94 -11.55 8.47 -3.43
C GLN A 94 -12.65 8.73 -2.39
N PHE A 95 -13.75 9.37 -2.79
CA PHE A 95 -14.85 9.65 -1.88
C PHE A 95 -15.63 8.39 -1.50
N ASP A 96 -15.68 7.39 -2.39
CA ASP A 96 -16.21 6.07 -2.05
C ASP A 96 -15.34 5.37 -1.00
N VAL A 97 -14.02 5.57 -1.05
CA VAL A 97 -13.11 4.99 -0.05
C VAL A 97 -13.37 5.58 1.34
N TYR A 98 -13.57 6.90 1.44
CA TYR A 98 -13.93 7.53 2.72
C TYR A 98 -15.20 6.95 3.34
N ARG A 99 -16.26 6.79 2.53
CA ARG A 99 -17.52 6.16 2.97
C ARG A 99 -17.30 4.71 3.42
N LEU A 100 -16.57 3.91 2.63
CA LEU A 100 -16.26 2.53 2.97
C LEU A 100 -15.45 2.40 4.28
N MET A 101 -14.50 3.31 4.52
CA MET A 101 -13.76 3.32 5.79
C MET A 101 -14.68 3.66 6.97
N ARG A 102 -15.54 4.68 6.82
CA ARG A 102 -16.51 5.06 7.86
C ARG A 102 -17.43 3.88 8.22
N ASP A 103 -17.93 3.17 7.21
CA ASP A 103 -18.78 1.99 7.38
C ASP A 103 -18.03 0.85 8.11
N ARG A 104 -16.75 0.63 7.78
CA ARG A 104 -15.90 -0.39 8.42
C ARG A 104 -15.58 -0.06 9.86
N LEU A 105 -15.33 1.21 10.15
CA LEU A 105 -14.98 1.70 11.49
C LEU A 105 -16.20 1.92 12.38
N GLY A 106 -17.42 1.93 11.83
CA GLY A 106 -18.62 2.34 12.56
C GLY A 106 -18.53 3.79 13.06
N ASN A 107 -17.84 4.64 12.31
CA ASN A 107 -17.47 6.02 12.68
C ASN A 107 -16.56 6.17 13.92
N GLU A 108 -15.98 5.08 14.44
CA GLU A 108 -15.06 5.10 15.59
C GLU A 108 -13.59 5.18 15.11
N TRP A 109 -13.15 6.37 14.69
CA TRP A 109 -11.85 6.59 14.04
C TRP A 109 -10.63 6.28 14.92
N LYS A 110 -10.80 6.17 16.24
CA LYS A 110 -9.71 5.72 17.13
C LYS A 110 -9.32 4.25 16.90
N ASN A 111 -10.28 3.42 16.47
CA ASN A 111 -10.10 1.99 16.32
C ASN A 111 -9.07 1.65 15.24
N PHE A 112 -8.42 0.49 15.39
CA PHE A 112 -7.54 -0.05 14.36
C PHE A 112 -8.34 -0.93 13.41
N GLU A 113 -8.36 -0.57 12.13
CA GLU A 113 -8.97 -1.33 11.06
C GLU A 113 -8.02 -1.37 9.84
N PRO A 114 -7.09 -2.34 9.76
CA PRO A 114 -6.10 -2.39 8.69
C PRO A 114 -6.71 -2.60 7.30
N TYR A 115 -7.98 -3.00 7.21
CA TYR A 115 -8.68 -3.07 5.93
C TYR A 115 -8.79 -1.71 5.24
N THR A 116 -8.69 -0.59 5.97
CA THR A 116 -8.64 0.75 5.37
C THR A 116 -7.43 0.92 4.43
N ASN A 117 -6.27 0.35 4.78
CA ASN A 117 -5.10 0.33 3.90
C ASN A 117 -5.37 -0.51 2.63
N VAL A 118 -6.10 -1.62 2.76
CA VAL A 118 -6.50 -2.46 1.61
C VAL A 118 -7.39 -1.67 0.65
N LEU A 119 -8.36 -0.92 1.16
CA LEU A 119 -9.24 -0.07 0.36
C LEU A 119 -8.45 0.96 -0.44
N TRP A 120 -7.47 1.61 0.21
CA TRP A 120 -6.61 2.59 -0.44
C TRP A 120 -5.63 1.98 -1.44
N LEU A 121 -4.99 0.85 -1.12
CA LEU A 121 -4.16 0.11 -2.08
C LEU A 121 -4.97 -0.29 -3.32
N HIS A 122 -6.22 -0.72 -3.11
CA HIS A 122 -7.13 -1.05 -4.20
C HIS A 122 -7.42 0.19 -5.06
N TYR A 123 -7.72 1.33 -4.44
CA TYR A 123 -7.91 2.61 -5.14
C TYR A 123 -6.68 3.01 -5.96
N VAL A 124 -5.49 3.01 -5.36
CA VAL A 124 -4.24 3.37 -6.04
C VAL A 124 -3.97 2.42 -7.21
N ALA A 125 -4.14 1.11 -7.00
CA ALA A 125 -3.98 0.12 -8.06
C ALA A 125 -5.00 0.33 -9.19
N ASP A 126 -6.24 0.72 -8.88
CA ASP A 126 -7.24 1.07 -9.88
C ASP A 126 -6.80 2.29 -10.70
N LYS A 127 -6.38 3.39 -10.06
CA LYS A 127 -5.85 4.57 -10.76
C LYS A 127 -4.65 4.24 -11.63
N MET A 128 -3.75 3.38 -11.17
CA MET A 128 -2.63 2.91 -11.98
C MET A 128 -3.06 2.11 -13.22
N VAL A 129 -4.21 1.43 -13.17
CA VAL A 129 -4.76 0.66 -14.30
C VAL A 129 -5.56 1.55 -15.25
N THR A 130 -6.32 2.52 -14.74
CA THR A 130 -7.36 3.23 -15.49
C THR A 130 -7.02 4.67 -15.85
N ALA A 131 -6.19 5.35 -15.06
CA ALA A 131 -5.96 6.79 -15.19
C ALA A 131 -4.53 7.16 -15.68
N LEU A 132 -3.54 6.28 -15.49
CA LEU A 132 -2.18 6.56 -15.94
C LEU A 132 -1.98 6.32 -17.44
N ARG A 133 -1.28 7.25 -18.10
CA ARG A 133 -0.82 7.12 -19.48
C ARG A 133 0.58 6.52 -19.49
N TYR A 134 0.73 5.37 -20.13
CA TYR A 134 2.02 4.67 -20.25
C TYR A 134 2.64 4.92 -21.62
N GLU A 135 3.96 5.12 -21.69
CA GLU A 135 4.66 5.43 -22.93
C GLU A 135 4.69 4.27 -23.95
N ARG A 136 4.81 3.02 -23.47
CA ARG A 136 5.01 1.83 -24.34
C ARG A 136 3.97 0.73 -24.10
N PRO A 137 2.66 1.03 -24.25
CA PRO A 137 1.58 0.12 -23.85
C PRO A 137 1.49 -1.14 -24.73
N ALA A 138 1.99 -1.06 -25.96
CA ALA A 138 1.97 -2.17 -26.92
C ALA A 138 3.08 -3.22 -26.70
N THR A 139 3.98 -3.05 -25.73
CA THR A 139 5.05 -4.02 -25.49
C THR A 139 4.53 -5.26 -24.74
N LYS A 140 5.10 -6.44 -25.04
CA LYS A 140 4.78 -7.70 -24.32
C LYS A 140 5.04 -7.55 -22.81
N LEU A 141 6.14 -6.88 -22.46
CA LEU A 141 6.53 -6.61 -21.07
C LEU A 141 5.48 -5.76 -20.35
N HIS A 142 5.01 -4.67 -20.98
CA HIS A 142 3.96 -3.83 -20.40
C HIS A 142 2.67 -4.63 -20.19
N ARG A 143 2.19 -5.38 -21.20
CA ARG A 143 0.98 -6.20 -21.07
C ARG A 143 1.09 -7.22 -19.94
N HIS A 144 2.25 -7.87 -19.80
CA HIS A 144 2.50 -8.82 -18.72
C HIS A 144 2.36 -8.17 -17.34
N TYR A 145 3.05 -7.06 -17.08
CA TYR A 145 3.00 -6.40 -15.78
C TYR A 145 1.68 -5.68 -15.51
N LEU A 146 1.01 -5.14 -16.53
CA LEU A 146 -0.34 -4.61 -16.38
C LEU A 146 -1.34 -5.72 -16.02
N GLY A 147 -1.18 -6.91 -16.61
CA GLY A 147 -1.94 -8.11 -16.22
C GLY A 147 -1.74 -8.47 -14.74
N ARG A 148 -0.49 -8.45 -14.26
CA ARG A 148 -0.18 -8.68 -12.84
C ARG A 148 -0.75 -7.62 -11.92
N LEU A 149 -0.68 -6.34 -12.30
CA LEU A 149 -1.29 -5.24 -11.54
C LEU A 149 -2.82 -5.42 -11.45
N ARG A 150 -3.48 -5.81 -12.54
CA ARG A 150 -4.92 -6.09 -12.53
C ARG A 150 -5.27 -7.29 -11.65
N ALA A 151 -4.43 -8.32 -11.63
CA ALA A 151 -4.61 -9.48 -10.75
C ALA A 151 -4.45 -9.08 -9.28
N ALA A 152 -3.40 -8.34 -8.93
CA ALA A 152 -3.19 -7.79 -7.59
C ALA A 152 -4.38 -6.92 -7.14
N ARG A 153 -4.84 -6.01 -8.00
CA ARG A 153 -6.04 -5.18 -7.73
C ARG A 153 -7.25 -6.04 -7.37
N ARG A 154 -7.53 -7.11 -8.13
CA ARG A 154 -8.66 -8.00 -7.84
C ARG A 154 -8.50 -8.78 -6.53
N ALA A 155 -7.28 -9.20 -6.22
CA ALA A 155 -6.99 -9.98 -5.02
C ALA A 155 -7.07 -9.14 -3.73
N LEU A 156 -6.66 -7.86 -3.77
CA LEU A 156 -6.57 -6.98 -2.59
C LEU A 156 -7.81 -7.05 -1.68
N LEU A 157 -9.01 -6.89 -2.24
CA LEU A 157 -10.24 -6.83 -1.45
C LEU A 157 -10.61 -8.13 -0.72
N ALA A 158 -9.97 -9.24 -1.06
CA ALA A 158 -10.14 -10.53 -0.38
C ALA A 158 -9.25 -10.69 0.87
N HIS A 159 -8.42 -9.70 1.19
CA HIS A 159 -7.51 -9.72 2.33
C HIS A 159 -7.95 -8.79 3.45
N ALA A 160 -7.61 -9.18 4.68
CA ALA A 160 -7.92 -8.38 5.86
C ALA A 160 -7.01 -7.15 6.03
N SER A 161 -5.78 -7.20 5.51
CA SER A 161 -4.77 -6.14 5.68
C SER A 161 -3.76 -6.12 4.53
N ALA A 162 -2.91 -5.08 4.46
CA ALA A 162 -1.79 -5.08 3.52
C ALA A 162 -0.80 -6.21 3.85
N ALA A 163 -0.55 -6.48 5.14
CA ALA A 163 0.27 -7.59 5.60
C ALA A 163 -0.27 -8.95 5.14
N ASP A 164 -1.58 -9.20 5.27
CA ASP A 164 -2.22 -10.43 4.79
C ASP A 164 -2.07 -10.58 3.27
N PHE A 165 -2.32 -9.49 2.52
CA PHE A 165 -2.16 -9.49 1.07
C PHE A 165 -0.73 -9.83 0.65
N VAL A 166 0.28 -9.14 1.19
CA VAL A 166 1.67 -9.38 0.77
C VAL A 166 2.19 -10.73 1.24
N LEU A 167 1.75 -11.27 2.38
CA LEU A 167 2.17 -12.60 2.83
C LEU A 167 1.56 -13.71 1.97
N ALA A 168 0.34 -13.54 1.46
CA ALA A 168 -0.30 -14.47 0.55
C ALA A 168 0.27 -14.41 -0.89
N HIS A 169 0.81 -13.26 -1.29
CA HIS A 169 1.24 -12.98 -2.68
C HIS A 169 2.75 -12.77 -2.85
N ALA A 170 3.50 -12.72 -1.75
CA ALA A 170 4.95 -12.66 -1.79
C ALA A 170 5.46 -13.93 -2.49
N PRO A 171 6.33 -13.80 -3.49
CA PRO A 171 6.98 -14.97 -4.04
C PRO A 171 7.79 -15.62 -2.91
N ALA A 172 7.50 -16.90 -2.63
CA ALA A 172 8.31 -17.69 -1.72
C ALA A 172 9.69 -17.86 -2.36
N HIS A 173 10.67 -17.06 -1.98
CA HIS A 173 12.03 -17.22 -2.48
C HIS A 173 13.06 -17.32 -1.36
N ALA A 174 13.56 -18.55 -1.28
CA ALA A 174 14.94 -18.97 -1.09
C ALA A 174 15.62 -18.47 0.19
N HIS A 175 15.80 -19.41 1.12
CA HIS A 175 16.94 -19.43 2.03
C HIS A 175 18.22 -19.17 1.23
N ALA A 176 18.68 -17.92 1.23
CA ALA A 176 20.06 -17.61 0.94
C ALA A 176 20.77 -17.56 2.29
N HIS A 177 21.59 -18.58 2.52
CA HIS A 177 22.49 -18.70 3.65
C HIS A 177 23.23 -17.38 3.90
N ALA A 178 23.07 -16.83 5.10
CA ALA A 178 24.05 -15.91 5.66
C ALA A 178 25.18 -16.76 6.26
N HIS A 179 26.09 -17.23 5.41
CA HIS A 179 27.43 -17.63 5.83
C HIS A 179 28.44 -16.77 5.09
N ASP A 180 29.42 -16.32 5.86
CA ASP A 180 30.64 -15.61 5.48
C ASP A 180 30.49 -14.22 4.89
N HIS A 181 30.75 -13.21 5.73
CA HIS A 181 31.94 -12.39 5.58
C HIS A 181 32.23 -11.67 6.91
N ALA A 182 32.93 -12.38 7.81
CA ALA A 182 33.75 -11.77 8.84
C ALA A 182 35.21 -12.06 8.48
N ALA A 183 35.77 -11.25 7.59
CA ALA A 183 37.20 -11.16 7.35
C ALA A 183 37.49 -9.81 6.69
N LEU A 184 37.90 -8.83 7.51
CA LEU A 184 39.08 -7.98 7.35
C LEU A 184 39.13 -7.02 8.55
#